data_AF-A0A3E4R1F4-F1
#
_entry.id   AF-A0A3E4R1F4-F1
#
_cell.length_a   1.000
_cell.length_b   1.000
_cell.length_c   1.000
_cell.angle_alpha   90.00
_cell.angle_beta   90.00
_cell.angle_gamma   90.00
#
_symmetry.space_group_name_H-M   'P 1'
#
loop_
_entity.id
_entity.type
_entity.pdbx_description
1 polymer ?
#
loop_
_entity_poly.entity_id
_entity_poly.type
_entity_poly.pdbx_seq_one_letter_code
_entity_poly.pdbx_strand_id
1 'polypeptide(L)' 'MKKRRNKIIGRSYAHRVAEVNRIYDEHANSGLSNREILRRYIWPLFYISEKTFYNLINASADPRIILQQDELNRQFSLF' A
#
# COMPACT_ATOMS: atom_id res chain seq x y z
N MET A 1 22.41 2.02 -32.43
CA MET A 1 21.52 2.73 -31.49
C MET A 1 21.23 1.82 -30.29
N LYS A 2 21.70 2.16 -29.07
CA LYS A 2 21.34 1.41 -27.86
C LYS A 2 19.88 1.70 -27.53
N LYS A 3 18.98 0.72 -27.71
CA LYS A 3 17.60 0.82 -27.24
C LYS A 3 17.62 0.94 -25.71
N ARG A 4 17.32 2.12 -25.17
CA ARG A 4 17.05 2.27 -23.73
C ARG A 4 15.79 1.47 -23.45
N ARG A 5 15.91 0.26 -22.90
CA ARG A 5 14.75 -0.44 -22.33
C ARG A 5 14.31 0.40 -21.15
N ASN A 6 13.20 1.11 -21.28
CA ASN A 6 12.55 1.74 -20.14
C ASN A 6 12.29 0.63 -19.11
N LYS A 7 12.93 0.74 -17.94
CA LYS A 7 12.75 -0.24 -16.87
C LYS A 7 11.30 -0.13 -16.41
N ILE A 8 10.49 -1.15 -16.70
CA ILE A 8 9.14 -1.24 -16.15
C ILE A 8 9.33 -1.49 -14.65
N ILE A 9 9.10 -0.45 -13.85
CA ILE A 9 9.16 -0.56 -12.39
C ILE A 9 7.81 -1.11 -11.95
N GLY A 10 7.81 -2.30 -11.33
CA GLY A 10 6.60 -2.88 -10.76
C GLY A 10 6.06 -1.96 -9.66
N ARG A 11 4.79 -1.57 -9.78
CA ARG A 11 4.12 -0.67 -8.82
C ARG A 11 3.05 -1.38 -7.97
N SER A 12 2.89 -2.68 -8.13
CA SER A 12 1.91 -3.50 -7.41
C SER A 12 2.10 -3.46 -5.89
N TYR A 13 3.36 -3.41 -5.42
CA TYR A 13 3.65 -3.31 -4.00
C TYR A 13 3.19 -1.97 -3.41
N ALA A 14 3.48 -0.85 -4.09
CA ALA A 14 3.04 0.48 -3.66
C ALA A 14 1.51 0.60 -3.61
N HIS A 15 0.80 0.01 -4.57
CA HIS A 15 -0.66 -0.10 -4.54
C HIS A 15 -1.17 -0.89 -3.34
N ARG A 16 -0.60 -2.08 -3.08
CA ARG A 16 -1.00 -2.90 -1.93
C ARG A 16 -0.77 -2.19 -0.61
N VAL A 17 0.35 -1.45 -0.47
CA VAL A 17 0.61 -0.62 0.71
C VAL A 17 -0.46 0.45 0.87
N ALA A 18 -0.82 1.16 -0.21
CA ALA A 18 -1.83 2.22 -0.17
C ALA A 18 -3.21 1.67 0.25
N GLU A 19 -3.65 0.56 -0.32
CA GLU A 19 -4.95 -0.04 0.01
C GLU A 19 -5.01 -0.52 1.47
N VAL A 20 -3.98 -1.21 1.94
CA VAL A 20 -3.92 -1.69 3.32
C VAL A 20 -3.89 -0.51 4.30
N ASN A 21 -3.11 0.53 4.00
CA ASN A 21 -3.03 1.72 4.84
C ASN A 21 -4.38 2.46 4.88
N ARG A 22 -5.07 2.56 3.75
CA ARG A 22 -6.40 3.17 3.68
C ARG A 22 -7.42 2.44 4.57
N ILE A 23 -7.52 1.11 4.47
CA ILE A 23 -8.44 0.31 5.31
C ILE A 23 -8.05 0.46 6.79
N TYR A 24 -6.75 0.50 7.09
CA TYR A 24 -6.27 0.72 8.44
C TYR A 24 -6.70 2.07 8.99
N ASP A 25 -6.48 3.16 8.25
CA ASP A 25 -6.82 4.53 8.67
C ASP A 25 -8.34 4.71 8.88
N GLU A 26 -9.16 4.11 8.01
CA GLU A 26 -10.64 4.11 8.14
C GLU A 26 -11.10 3.49 9.47
N HIS A 27 -10.39 2.48 9.98
CA HIS A 27 -10.77 1.74 11.19
C HIS A 27 -9.92 2.06 12.43
N ALA A 28 -8.80 2.78 12.30
CA ALA A 28 -7.92 3.10 13.43
C ALA A 28 -8.64 3.90 14.54
N ASN A 29 -9.59 4.76 14.16
CA ASN A 29 -10.37 5.59 15.10
C ASN A 29 -11.61 4.88 15.69
N SER A 30 -11.87 3.62 15.30
CA SER A 30 -13.08 2.89 15.73
C SER A 30 -12.94 2.20 17.11
N GLY A 31 -11.77 2.31 17.75
CA GLY A 31 -11.48 1.67 19.04
C GLY A 31 -11.16 0.17 18.94
N LEU A 32 -10.99 -0.36 17.72
CA LEU A 32 -10.58 -1.74 17.48
C LEU A 32 -9.07 -1.93 17.66
N SER A 33 -8.65 -3.10 18.15
CA SER A 33 -7.23 -3.45 18.16
C SER A 33 -6.71 -3.70 16.75
N ASN A 34 -5.43 -3.43 16.50
CA ASN A 34 -4.78 -3.69 15.21
C ASN A 34 -5.00 -5.13 14.71
N ARG A 35 -4.97 -6.11 15.61
CA ARG A 35 -5.21 -7.52 15.29
C ARG A 35 -6.65 -7.78 14.85
N GLU A 36 -7.60 -7.05 15.44
CA GLU A 36 -9.00 -7.14 15.07
C GLU A 36 -9.28 -6.47 13.73
N ILE A 37 -8.67 -5.31 13.47
CA ILE A 37 -8.71 -4.63 12.17
C ILE A 37 -8.15 -5.56 11.08
N LEU A 38 -6.99 -6.16 11.33
CA LEU A 38 -6.38 -7.15 10.44
C LEU A 38 -7.34 -8.30 10.15
N ARG A 39 -7.91 -8.93 11.18
CA ARG A 39 -8.78 -10.11 11.00
C ARG A 39 -10.10 -9.79 10.29
N ARG A 40 -10.72 -8.66 10.60
CA ARG A 40 -12.05 -8.31 10.08
C ARG A 40 -12.01 -7.73 8.66
N TYR A 41 -11.04 -6.89 8.37
CA TYR A 41 -11.06 -6.07 7.15
C TYR A 41 -9.95 -6.41 6.16
N ILE A 42 -8.74 -6.70 6.64
CA ILE A 42 -7.56 -6.85 5.77
C ILE A 42 -7.32 -8.31 5.36
N TRP A 43 -7.45 -9.23 6.31
CA TRP A 43 -7.20 -10.66 6.08
C TRP A 43 -8.12 -11.28 5.02
N PRO A 44 -9.44 -10.99 5.00
CA PRO A 44 -10.34 -11.53 3.97
C PRO A 44 -10.00 -11.10 2.53
N LEU A 45 -9.30 -9.97 2.37
CA LEU A 45 -8.96 -9.41 1.06
C LEU A 45 -7.55 -9.81 0.61
N PHE A 46 -6.58 -9.80 1.53
CA PHE A 46 -5.16 -9.94 1.18
C PHE A 46 -4.50 -11.22 1.68
N TYR A 47 -5.14 -11.97 2.60
CA TYR A 47 -4.62 -13.20 3.20
C TYR A 47 -3.18 -13.08 3.72
N ILE A 48 -2.88 -11.97 4.41
CA ILE A 48 -1.54 -11.67 4.93
C ILE A 48 -1.39 -12.03 6.40
N SER A 49 -0.14 -12.26 6.81
CA SER A 49 0.21 -12.43 8.22
C SER A 49 0.27 -11.09 8.95
N GLU A 50 0.17 -11.13 10.28
CA GLU A 50 0.30 -9.94 11.14
C GLU A 50 1.65 -9.23 10.97
N LYS A 51 2.74 -9.98 10.83
CA LYS A 51 4.07 -9.41 10.53
C LYS A 51 4.06 -8.64 9.21
N THR A 52 3.42 -9.21 8.19
CA THR A 52 3.31 -8.56 6.87
C THR A 52 2.46 -7.30 6.94
N PHE A 53 1.37 -7.33 7.72
CA PHE A 53 0.53 -6.17 7.97
C PHE A 53 1.34 -4.99 8.55
N TYR A 54 2.10 -5.21 9.63
CA TYR A 54 2.94 -4.14 10.20
C TYR A 54 4.05 -3.68 9.25
N ASN A 55 4.64 -4.59 8.47
CA ASN A 55 5.62 -4.20 7.45
C ASN A 55 5.01 -3.29 6.37
N LEU A 56 3.76 -3.54 5.97
CA LEU A 56 3.07 -2.71 4.98
C LEU A 56 2.72 -1.34 5.56
N ILE A 57 2.26 -1.26 6.81
CA ILE A 57 2.03 0.02 7.50
C ILE A 57 3.34 0.79 7.64
N ASN A 58 4.42 0.15 8.10
CA ASN A 58 5.71 0.84 8.19
C ASN A 58 6.23 1.30 6.81
N ALA A 59 5.95 0.53 5.76
CA ALA A 59 6.30 0.89 4.40
C ALA A 59 5.47 2.06 3.85
N SER A 60 4.28 2.35 4.40
CA SER A 60 3.49 3.52 3.98
C SER A 60 4.17 4.84 4.37
N ALA A 61 4.99 4.82 5.41
CA ALA A 61 5.80 5.94 5.84
C ALA A 61 7.16 6.06 5.12
N ASP A 62 7.53 5.11 4.23
CA ASP A 62 8.78 5.18 3.48
C ASP A 62 8.66 6.24 2.36
N PRO A 63 9.55 7.26 2.32
CA PRO A 63 9.53 8.29 1.27
C PRO A 63 9.53 7.73 -0.15
N ARG A 64 10.15 6.57 -0.38
CA ARG A 64 10.19 5.94 -1.71
C ARG A 64 8.81 5.48 -2.16
N ILE A 65 8.03 4.93 -1.24
CA ILE A 65 6.68 4.42 -1.52
C ILE A 65 5.71 5.58 -1.71
N ILE A 66 5.84 6.62 -0.88
CA ILE A 66 5.04 7.86 -1.00
C ILE A 66 5.26 8.50 -2.38
N LEU A 67 6.52 8.69 -2.80
CA LEU A 67 6.83 9.22 -4.14
C LEU A 67 6.24 8.36 -5.25
N GLN A 68 6.30 7.04 -5.12
CA GLN A 68 5.76 6.12 -6.11
C GLN A 68 4.22 6.18 -6.18
N GLN A 69 3.55 6.39 -5.05
CA GLN A 69 2.11 6.60 -4.96
C GLN A 69 1.70 7.96 -5.55
N ASP A 70 2.45 9.03 -5.28
CA ASP A 70 2.22 10.35 -5.87
C ASP A 70 2.39 10.34 -7.39
N GLU A 71 3.42 9.68 -7.90
CA GLU A 71 3.63 9.48 -9.33
C GLU A 71 2.47 8.71 -9.99
N LEU A 72 1.95 7.68 -9.31
CA LEU A 72 0.77 6.94 -9.78
C LEU A 72 -0.46 7.82 -9.82
N ASN A 73 -0.75 8.54 -8.75
CA ASN A 73 -1.91 9.41 -8.65
C ASN A 73 -1.89 10.49 -9.73
N ARG A 74 -0.71 11.09 -10.00
CA ARG A 74 -0.53 12.04 -11.10
C ARG A 74 -0.76 11.42 -12.47
N GLN A 75 -0.37 10.15 -12.69
CA GLN A 75 -0.64 9.48 -13.96
C GLN A 75 -2.13 9.20 -14.16
N PHE A 76 -2.84 8.80 -13.11
CA PHE A 76 -4.28 8.56 -13.17
C PHE A 76 -5.08 9.86 -13.30
N SER A 77 -4.60 10.98 -12.75
CA SER A 77 -5.30 12.27 -12.82
C SER A 77 -5.20 12.99 -14.18
N LEU A 78 -4.34 12.49 -15.08
CA LEU A 78 -4.14 13.06 -16.43
C LEU A 78 -5.15 12.53 -17.46
N PHE A 79 -6.09 11.68 -17.04
CA PHE A 79 -7.22 11.17 -17.82
C PHE A 79 -8.53 11.59 -17.16
#